data_AF-A0A7Y3KBF9-F1
#
_entry.id   AF-A0A7Y3KBF9-F1
#
_cell.length_a   1.000
_cell.length_b   1.000
_cell.length_c   1.000
_cell.angle_alpha   90.00
_cell.angle_beta   90.00
_cell.angle_gamma   90.00
#
_symmetry.space_group_name_H-M   'P 1'
#
loop_
_entity.id
_entity.type
_entity.pdbx_description
1 polymer ?
#
loop_
_entity_poly.entity_id
_entity_poly.type
_entity_poly.pdbx_seq_one_letter_code
_entity_poly.pdbx_strand_id
1 'polypeptide(L)'
;MAPAENKGELPPATSKGGLPVGPADINASGKRRWLYGANTAILIIIVLAVVICLDWLSVRFNYRKDLTTGEIYSLSPRTKKLLTIVDHQKKRIYLVNLYPQGQPQGQAGVTEFLQGRKVQELIKEYTRRSSYVREFKARNGRKALEEQIRARFKGEFSPYQAVARQFTNLALHIKNFLAAEAAGWGRLAQQPGLTTQQQQVALSVQSVFDGSLPRVIARTQRHAQKALHSILPDWPRVSKQLAATAKMLASNLDALSKPDALEQTTNVQLGPAITAYLKGRTAAYGKEIALLKAYRHKITTIKPLRAGAILHELTPDSLLVMGPKKLKVLPGYSLFKPRSAGLGQGPQYVFNGEQAVNSALLGMIQKHRTKVVFVSISPTNLISTGGPFSRIAAQLKRSNFKVFQWSPTPVNPQQGPPGPPPAIGQGVISVVAVPLKKQTIRSP
;
A
#
# COMPACT_ATOMS: atom_id res chain seq x y z
N MET A 1 -4.11 -7.08 46.21
CA MET A 1 -4.97 -5.98 46.67
C MET A 1 -6.32 -6.12 45.97
N ALA A 2 -7.31 -6.65 46.69
CA ALA A 2 -8.67 -6.85 46.21
C ALA A 2 -9.51 -5.58 46.45
N PRO A 3 -10.49 -5.23 45.59
CA PRO A 3 -11.41 -4.15 45.88
C PRO A 3 -12.63 -4.65 46.65
N ALA A 4 -13.02 -3.83 47.63
CA ALA A 4 -14.03 -4.09 48.64
C ALA A 4 -15.46 -4.10 48.07
N GLU A 5 -16.23 -5.08 48.57
CA GLU A 5 -17.66 -5.29 48.36
C GLU A 5 -18.44 -4.29 49.23
N ASN A 6 -19.10 -3.31 48.61
CA ASN A 6 -19.92 -2.32 49.31
C ASN A 6 -21.40 -2.72 49.22
N LYS A 7 -21.90 -3.39 50.26
CA LYS A 7 -23.33 -3.70 50.45
C LYS A 7 -24.01 -2.50 51.11
N GLY A 8 -24.69 -1.69 50.30
CA GLY A 8 -25.59 -0.66 50.81
C GLY A 8 -26.92 -1.28 51.26
N GLU A 9 -27.10 -1.37 52.57
CA GLU A 9 -28.37 -1.70 53.22
C GLU A 9 -29.41 -0.59 52.97
N LEU A 10 -30.62 -1.00 52.59
CA LEU A 10 -31.80 -0.14 52.53
C LEU A 10 -32.41 0.03 53.94
N PRO A 11 -32.92 1.22 54.30
CA PRO A 11 -33.52 1.46 55.60
C PRO A 11 -34.88 0.75 55.77
N PRO A 12 -35.25 0.33 56.99
CA PRO A 12 -36.53 -0.29 57.27
C PRO A 12 -37.67 0.73 57.17
N ALA A 13 -38.69 0.40 56.37
CA ALA A 13 -39.91 1.19 56.26
C ALA A 13 -40.73 1.06 57.57
N THR A 14 -41.01 2.21 58.17
CA THR A 14 -41.82 2.37 59.36
C THR A 14 -43.31 2.12 59.06
N SER A 15 -43.85 1.08 59.71
CA SER A 15 -45.27 0.80 59.81
C SER A 15 -45.93 1.77 60.80
N LYS A 16 -46.86 2.61 60.32
CA LYS A 16 -47.81 3.35 61.16
C LYS A 16 -49.20 3.38 60.51
N GLY A 17 -50.21 3.07 61.32
CA GLY A 17 -51.56 3.60 61.15
C GLY A 17 -52.60 2.59 60.65
N GLY A 18 -53.05 1.70 61.52
CA GLY A 18 -54.32 0.99 61.35
C GLY A 18 -55.50 1.92 61.64
N LEU A 19 -56.47 1.94 60.73
CA LEU A 19 -57.84 2.40 60.97
C LEU A 19 -58.78 1.22 60.68
N PRO A 20 -59.81 0.99 61.52
CA PRO A 20 -60.72 -0.14 61.39
C PRO A 20 -61.66 0.06 60.20
N VAL A 21 -61.61 -0.86 59.24
CA VAL A 21 -62.57 -0.96 58.13
C VAL A 21 -63.71 -1.86 58.59
N GLY A 22 -64.92 -1.31 58.63
CA GLY A 22 -66.15 -2.02 58.98
C GLY A 22 -66.53 -3.11 57.95
N PRO A 23 -67.24 -4.16 58.37
CA PRO A 23 -67.69 -5.22 57.48
C PRO A 23 -68.99 -4.79 56.77
N ALA A 24 -68.88 -4.35 55.52
CA ALA A 24 -70.03 -4.28 54.61
C ALA A 24 -69.60 -4.51 53.15
N ASP A 25 -70.28 -5.47 52.51
CA ASP A 25 -70.42 -5.67 51.07
C ASP A 25 -69.27 -6.29 50.25
N ILE A 26 -69.04 -7.59 50.46
CA ILE A 26 -68.11 -8.41 49.65
C ILE A 26 -68.77 -9.03 48.39
N ASN A 27 -70.10 -9.02 48.24
CA ASN A 27 -70.77 -9.83 47.21
C ASN A 27 -71.29 -9.09 45.96
N ALA A 28 -71.00 -7.79 45.78
CA ALA A 28 -71.39 -7.04 44.58
C ALA A 28 -70.22 -6.70 43.61
N SER A 29 -68.96 -7.01 43.96
CA SER A 29 -67.76 -6.54 43.22
C SER A 29 -67.10 -7.57 42.28
N GLY A 30 -67.57 -8.82 42.26
CA GLY A 30 -67.00 -9.90 41.43
C GLY A 30 -67.24 -9.72 39.92
N LYS A 31 -68.41 -9.20 39.52
CA LYS A 31 -68.76 -8.99 38.10
C LYS A 31 -68.05 -7.78 37.46
N ARG A 32 -67.73 -6.75 38.25
CA ARG A 32 -66.98 -5.58 37.75
C ARG A 32 -65.49 -5.88 37.57
N ARG A 33 -64.85 -6.66 38.47
CA ARG A 33 -63.43 -7.02 38.35
C ARG A 33 -63.10 -7.83 37.08
N TRP A 34 -64.01 -8.68 36.62
CA TRP A 34 -63.82 -9.44 35.37
C TRP A 34 -63.91 -8.56 34.11
N LEU A 35 -64.81 -7.56 34.13
CA LEU A 35 -64.92 -6.57 33.05
C LEU A 35 -63.66 -5.68 32.95
N TYR A 36 -63.06 -5.31 34.08
CA TYR A 36 -61.78 -4.59 34.07
C TYR A 36 -60.60 -5.47 33.65
N GLY A 37 -60.56 -6.75 34.06
CA GLY A 37 -59.51 -7.69 33.69
C GLY A 37 -59.49 -8.05 32.19
N ALA A 38 -60.66 -8.22 31.56
CA ALA A 38 -60.77 -8.48 30.13
C ALA A 38 -60.27 -7.30 29.29
N ASN A 39 -60.58 -6.06 29.71
CA ASN A 39 -60.09 -4.86 29.05
C ASN A 39 -58.56 -4.76 29.14
N THR A 40 -57.98 -5.10 30.30
CA THR A 40 -56.52 -5.17 30.46
C THR A 40 -55.89 -6.23 29.54
N ALA A 41 -56.48 -7.42 29.42
CA ALA A 41 -55.96 -8.46 28.55
C ALA A 41 -55.97 -8.05 27.06
N ILE A 42 -57.05 -7.41 26.60
CA ILE A 42 -57.14 -6.88 25.23
C ILE A 42 -56.05 -5.81 25.00
N LEU A 43 -55.85 -4.91 25.97
CA LEU A 43 -54.82 -3.88 25.88
C LEU A 43 -53.40 -4.48 25.80
N ILE A 44 -53.13 -5.53 26.57
CA ILE A 44 -51.86 -6.29 26.49
C ILE A 44 -51.66 -6.87 25.10
N ILE A 45 -52.69 -7.51 24.51
CA ILE A 45 -52.62 -8.08 23.16
C ILE A 45 -52.35 -6.99 22.11
N ILE A 46 -53.02 -5.85 22.21
CA ILE A 46 -52.82 -4.71 21.29
C ILE A 46 -51.38 -4.19 21.40
N VAL A 47 -50.86 -3.99 22.61
CA VAL A 47 -49.48 -3.54 22.82
C VAL A 47 -48.49 -4.55 22.22
N LEU A 48 -48.74 -5.85 22.41
CA LEU A 48 -47.88 -6.91 21.89
C LEU A 48 -47.92 -6.97 20.36
N ALA A 49 -49.09 -6.80 19.75
CA ALA A 49 -49.25 -6.69 18.30
C ALA A 49 -48.52 -5.46 17.73
N VAL A 50 -48.58 -4.32 18.43
CA VAL A 50 -47.84 -3.11 18.04
C VAL A 50 -46.33 -3.33 18.13
N VAL A 51 -45.83 -3.98 19.19
CA VAL A 51 -44.39 -4.30 19.32
C VAL A 51 -43.93 -5.24 18.21
N ILE A 52 -44.69 -6.29 17.89
CA ILE A 52 -44.38 -7.21 16.77
C ILE A 52 -44.40 -6.45 15.44
N CYS A 53 -45.39 -5.58 15.22
CA CYS A 53 -45.48 -4.78 14.00
C CYS A 53 -44.29 -3.82 13.87
N LEU A 54 -43.91 -3.14 14.95
CA LEU A 54 -42.74 -2.26 14.99
C LEU A 54 -41.42 -3.02 14.77
N ASP A 55 -41.28 -4.20 15.36
CA ASP A 55 -40.10 -5.05 15.14
C ASP A 55 -40.03 -5.54 13.69
N TRP A 56 -41.15 -6.00 13.14
CA TRP A 56 -41.24 -6.40 11.73
C TRP A 56 -40.94 -5.24 10.79
N LEU A 57 -41.51 -4.06 11.03
CA LEU A 57 -41.22 -2.85 10.24
C LEU A 57 -39.75 -2.43 10.39
N SER A 58 -39.18 -2.51 11.58
CA SER A 58 -37.77 -2.18 11.84
C SER A 58 -36.81 -3.11 11.09
N VAL A 59 -37.08 -4.42 11.10
CA VAL A 59 -36.28 -5.43 10.38
C VAL A 59 -36.47 -5.29 8.86
N ARG A 60 -37.72 -5.12 8.40
CA ARG A 60 -38.08 -5.09 6.97
C ARG A 60 -37.66 -3.79 6.29
N PHE A 61 -37.93 -2.66 6.94
CA PHE A 61 -37.66 -1.32 6.47
C PHE A 61 -36.60 -0.70 7.38
N ASN A 62 -35.36 -1.16 7.24
CA ASN A 62 -34.18 -0.61 7.91
C ASN A 62 -33.86 0.84 7.43
N TYR A 63 -34.82 1.74 7.59
CA TYR A 63 -34.73 3.16 7.22
C TYR A 63 -34.05 3.90 8.36
N ARG A 64 -32.72 3.90 8.34
CA ARG A 64 -31.92 4.69 9.27
C ARG A 64 -31.80 6.11 8.73
N LYS A 65 -32.68 7.00 9.18
CA LYS A 65 -32.46 8.44 8.99
C LYS A 65 -31.49 8.91 10.06
N ASP A 66 -30.36 9.47 9.64
CA ASP A 66 -29.44 10.09 10.57
C ASP A 66 -30.02 11.42 11.04
N LEU A 67 -30.45 11.45 12.30
CA LEU A 67 -31.04 12.63 12.93
C LEU A 67 -29.99 13.49 13.64
N THR A 68 -28.70 13.15 13.53
CA THR A 68 -27.66 13.97 14.13
C THR A 68 -27.52 15.29 13.39
N THR A 69 -27.27 16.36 14.15
CA THR A 69 -26.95 17.69 13.61
C THR A 69 -25.70 17.59 12.74
N GLY A 70 -25.90 17.58 11.41
CA GLY A 70 -24.83 17.44 10.42
C GLY A 70 -24.72 16.08 9.72
N GLU A 71 -25.65 15.15 9.95
CA GLU A 71 -25.68 13.83 9.28
C GLU A 71 -24.33 13.08 9.36
N ILE A 72 -23.66 13.10 10.53
CA ILE A 72 -22.28 12.64 10.68
C ILE A 72 -22.08 11.12 10.46
N TYR A 73 -23.17 10.35 10.46
CA TYR A 73 -23.20 8.91 10.18
C TYR A 73 -23.75 8.59 8.78
N SER A 74 -24.09 9.60 7.97
CA SER A 74 -24.53 9.41 6.58
C SER A 74 -23.49 9.91 5.58
N LEU A 75 -23.57 9.36 4.37
CA LEU A 75 -22.75 9.86 3.26
C LEU A 75 -23.21 11.25 2.83
N SER A 76 -22.27 12.16 2.57
CA SER A 76 -22.58 13.48 2.03
C SER A 76 -23.31 13.42 0.67
N PRO A 77 -24.07 14.46 0.29
CA PRO A 77 -24.72 14.54 -1.02
C PRO A 77 -23.75 14.35 -2.20
N ARG A 78 -22.51 14.84 -2.06
CA ARG A 78 -21.47 14.68 -3.08
C ARG A 78 -21.09 13.21 -3.28
N THR A 79 -20.96 12.46 -2.18
CA THR A 79 -20.67 11.01 -2.22
C THR A 79 -21.83 10.25 -2.84
N LYS A 80 -23.07 10.57 -2.47
CA LYS A 80 -24.26 9.96 -3.07
C LYS A 80 -24.26 10.13 -4.59
N LYS A 81 -23.96 11.33 -5.11
CA LYS A 81 -23.81 11.59 -6.56
C LYS A 81 -22.67 10.77 -7.18
N LEU A 82 -21.51 10.68 -6.51
CA LEU A 82 -20.38 9.88 -6.99
C LEU A 82 -20.76 8.40 -7.11
N LEU A 83 -21.48 7.86 -6.15
CA LEU A 83 -21.94 6.47 -6.15
C LEU A 83 -22.95 6.18 -7.26
N THR A 84 -23.84 7.12 -7.58
CA THR A 84 -24.71 7.00 -8.77
C THR A 84 -23.89 6.88 -10.06
N ILE A 85 -22.78 7.61 -10.19
CA ILE A 85 -21.88 7.48 -11.34
C ILE A 85 -21.20 6.10 -11.36
N VAL A 86 -20.78 5.58 -10.20
CA VAL A 86 -20.20 4.23 -10.07
C VAL A 86 -21.21 3.17 -10.54
N ASP A 87 -22.46 3.28 -10.08
CA ASP A 87 -23.55 2.36 -10.43
C ASP A 87 -23.88 2.42 -11.93
N HIS A 88 -24.00 3.62 -12.50
CA HIS A 88 -24.25 3.80 -13.92
C HIS A 88 -23.13 3.21 -14.80
N GLN A 89 -21.87 3.29 -14.34
CA GLN A 89 -20.73 2.69 -15.04
C GLN A 89 -20.61 1.17 -14.84
N LYS A 90 -21.41 0.58 -13.95
CA LYS A 90 -21.42 -0.86 -13.63
C LYS A 90 -20.04 -1.42 -13.26
N LYS A 91 -19.17 -0.59 -12.68
CA LYS A 91 -17.81 -0.99 -12.29
C LYS A 91 -17.82 -1.55 -10.87
N ARG A 92 -17.58 -2.85 -10.73
CA ARG A 92 -17.44 -3.49 -9.42
C ARG A 92 -16.20 -2.97 -8.69
N ILE A 93 -16.42 -2.39 -7.52
CA ILE A 93 -15.37 -1.88 -6.63
C ILE A 93 -15.51 -2.58 -5.28
N TYR A 94 -14.39 -3.00 -4.72
CA TYR A 94 -14.35 -3.62 -3.40
C TYR A 94 -13.62 -2.71 -2.41
N LEU A 95 -14.17 -2.57 -1.21
CA LEU A 95 -13.52 -1.93 -0.07
C LEU A 95 -13.04 -3.03 0.88
N VAL A 96 -11.76 -3.04 1.21
CA VAL A 96 -11.14 -4.04 2.09
C VAL A 96 -10.62 -3.35 3.34
N ASN A 97 -11.29 -3.57 4.46
CA ASN A 97 -10.85 -3.08 5.76
C ASN A 97 -9.69 -3.95 6.26
N LEU A 98 -8.50 -3.35 6.46
CA LEU A 98 -7.36 -4.07 7.00
C LEU A 98 -7.16 -3.84 8.51
N TYR A 99 -7.94 -2.94 9.10
CA TYR A 99 -7.91 -2.67 10.54
C TYR A 99 -8.19 -3.94 11.35
N PRO A 100 -7.49 -4.14 12.48
CA PRO A 100 -7.73 -5.25 13.38
C PRO A 100 -9.22 -5.34 13.76
N GLN A 101 -9.82 -6.52 13.59
CA GLN A 101 -11.23 -6.79 13.92
C GLN A 101 -11.41 -7.51 15.27
N GLY A 102 -10.31 -7.85 15.95
CA GLY A 102 -10.31 -8.56 17.23
C GLY A 102 -10.50 -7.65 18.45
N GLN A 103 -10.64 -8.25 19.63
CA GLN A 103 -10.63 -7.49 20.87
C GLN A 103 -9.29 -6.75 21.03
N PRO A 104 -9.31 -5.47 21.42
CA PRO A 104 -8.10 -4.70 21.59
C PRO A 104 -7.23 -5.26 22.72
N GLN A 105 -5.93 -5.42 22.47
CA GLN A 105 -4.93 -5.69 23.51
C GLN A 105 -4.21 -4.38 23.85
N GLY A 106 -4.41 -3.88 25.07
CA GLY A 106 -3.81 -2.64 25.55
C GLY A 106 -4.42 -1.35 24.95
N GLN A 107 -3.97 -0.20 25.46
CA GLN A 107 -4.53 1.12 25.11
C GLN A 107 -4.33 1.50 23.63
N ALA A 108 -3.17 1.16 23.04
CA ALA A 108 -2.90 1.36 21.62
C ALA A 108 -3.90 0.56 20.75
N GLY A 109 -4.16 -0.70 21.13
CA GLY A 109 -5.14 -1.55 20.46
C GLY A 109 -6.57 -1.00 20.53
N VAL A 110 -6.96 -0.35 21.62
CA VAL A 110 -8.31 0.27 21.75
C VAL A 110 -8.49 1.36 20.69
N THR A 111 -7.48 2.20 20.48
CA THR A 111 -7.56 3.30 19.50
C THR A 111 -7.67 2.75 18.08
N GLU A 112 -6.83 1.78 17.72
CA GLU A 112 -6.88 1.12 16.41
C GLU A 112 -8.21 0.40 16.17
N PHE A 113 -8.74 -0.27 17.19
CA PHE A 113 -10.05 -0.92 17.13
C PHE A 113 -11.19 0.07 16.88
N LEU A 114 -11.22 1.20 17.61
CA LEU A 114 -12.22 2.25 17.40
C LEU A 114 -12.12 2.89 16.01
N GLN A 115 -10.89 3.09 15.51
CA GLN A 115 -10.66 3.55 14.14
C GLN A 115 -11.18 2.53 13.12
N GLY A 116 -10.88 1.24 13.32
CA GLY A 116 -11.38 0.15 12.50
C GLY A 116 -12.90 0.07 12.44
N ARG A 117 -13.58 0.31 13.57
CA ARG A 117 -15.05 0.41 13.61
C ARG A 117 -15.61 1.56 12.78
N LYS A 118 -15.02 2.77 12.87
CA LYS A 118 -15.44 3.92 12.06
C LYS A 118 -15.27 3.65 10.56
N VAL A 119 -14.16 3.01 10.18
CA VAL A 119 -13.91 2.60 8.79
C VAL A 119 -14.94 1.55 8.36
N GLN A 120 -15.26 0.58 9.22
CA GLN A 120 -16.26 -0.45 8.92
C GLN A 120 -17.66 0.14 8.73
N GLU A 121 -18.07 1.08 9.58
CA GLU A 121 -19.34 1.80 9.46
C GLU A 121 -19.40 2.58 8.14
N LEU A 122 -18.32 3.28 7.79
CA LEU A 122 -18.20 3.94 6.49
C LEU A 122 -18.39 2.94 5.34
N ILE A 123 -17.69 1.81 5.34
CA ILE A 123 -17.84 0.78 4.29
C ILE A 123 -19.29 0.31 4.18
N LYS A 124 -19.95 0.04 5.32
CA LYS A 124 -21.37 -0.36 5.34
C LYS A 124 -22.25 0.67 4.63
N GLU A 125 -22.07 1.96 4.92
CA GLU A 125 -22.83 3.02 4.25
C GLU A 125 -22.58 3.07 2.74
N TYR A 126 -21.34 2.92 2.29
CA TYR A 126 -21.00 2.82 0.87
C TYR A 126 -21.68 1.62 0.19
N THR A 127 -21.62 0.44 0.82
CA THR A 127 -22.21 -0.80 0.27
C THR A 127 -23.74 -0.79 0.30
N ARG A 128 -24.35 -0.10 1.26
CA ARG A 128 -25.81 0.09 1.30
C ARG A 128 -26.27 0.98 0.14
N ARG A 129 -25.50 2.01 -0.19
CA ARG A 129 -25.92 3.02 -1.17
C ARG A 129 -25.61 2.67 -2.63
N SER A 130 -24.67 1.77 -2.88
CA SER A 130 -24.28 1.33 -4.23
C SER A 130 -24.17 -0.19 -4.29
N SER A 131 -24.85 -0.81 -5.26
CA SER A 131 -24.80 -2.27 -5.48
C SER A 131 -23.48 -2.73 -6.13
N TYR A 132 -22.73 -1.79 -6.69
CA TYR A 132 -21.42 -2.03 -7.32
C TYR A 132 -20.24 -1.77 -6.38
N VAL A 133 -20.46 -1.15 -5.22
CA VAL A 133 -19.47 -1.08 -4.14
C VAL A 133 -19.76 -2.21 -3.15
N ARG A 134 -18.79 -3.10 -2.95
CA ARG A 134 -18.92 -4.26 -2.05
C ARG A 134 -17.83 -4.28 -1.01
N GLU A 135 -18.14 -4.80 0.15
CA GLU A 135 -17.11 -5.14 1.13
C GLU A 135 -16.41 -6.43 0.70
N PHE A 136 -15.08 -6.43 0.65
CA PHE A 136 -14.33 -7.68 0.55
C PHE A 136 -14.05 -8.19 1.96
N LYS A 137 -14.88 -9.13 2.40
CA LYS A 137 -14.61 -9.90 3.62
C LYS A 137 -13.58 -10.95 3.28
N ALA A 138 -12.33 -10.72 3.64
CA ALA A 138 -11.29 -11.71 3.51
C ALA A 138 -11.57 -12.87 4.49
N ARG A 139 -12.44 -13.82 4.10
CA ARG A 139 -12.83 -14.98 4.94
C ARG A 139 -11.60 -15.74 5.49
N ASN A 140 -10.50 -15.74 4.74
CA ASN A 140 -9.25 -16.42 5.09
C ASN A 140 -8.11 -15.44 5.42
N GLY A 141 -8.44 -14.19 5.80
CA GLY A 141 -7.47 -13.16 6.14
C GLY A 141 -6.58 -12.70 4.98
N ARG A 142 -5.39 -12.20 5.31
CA ARG A 142 -4.45 -11.55 4.39
C ARG A 142 -4.11 -12.40 3.15
N LYS A 143 -3.98 -13.72 3.28
CA LYS A 143 -3.63 -14.62 2.17
C LYS A 143 -4.62 -14.57 1.00
N ALA A 144 -5.92 -14.58 1.28
CA ALA A 144 -6.94 -14.49 0.23
C ALA A 144 -6.90 -13.15 -0.51
N LEU A 145 -6.60 -12.06 0.20
CA LEU A 145 -6.38 -10.76 -0.44
C LEU A 145 -5.15 -10.80 -1.34
N GLU A 146 -4.06 -11.37 -0.85
CA GLU A 146 -2.81 -11.51 -1.59
C GLU A 146 -3.00 -12.32 -2.90
N GLU A 147 -3.74 -13.42 -2.84
CA GLU A 147 -4.12 -14.22 -4.01
C GLU A 147 -4.97 -13.43 -5.01
N GLN A 148 -5.92 -12.63 -4.52
CA GLN A 148 -6.76 -11.80 -5.39
C GLN A 148 -5.95 -10.69 -6.08
N ILE A 149 -5.00 -10.08 -5.37
CA ILE A 149 -4.04 -9.13 -5.95
C ILE A 149 -3.19 -9.85 -6.99
N ARG A 150 -2.66 -11.04 -6.67
CA ARG A 150 -1.86 -11.85 -7.60
C ARG A 150 -2.62 -12.14 -8.90
N ALA A 151 -3.86 -12.61 -8.78
CA ALA A 151 -4.71 -12.94 -9.92
C ALA A 151 -4.97 -11.71 -10.80
N ARG A 152 -5.26 -10.55 -10.20
CA ARG A 152 -5.54 -9.30 -10.92
C ARG A 152 -4.31 -8.77 -11.68
N PHE A 153 -3.11 -8.96 -11.13
CA PHE A 153 -1.86 -8.47 -11.71
C PHE A 153 -1.03 -9.58 -12.39
N LYS A 154 -1.62 -10.75 -12.68
CA LYS A 154 -0.93 -11.90 -13.31
C LYS A 154 -0.08 -11.51 -14.52
N GLY A 155 -0.60 -10.62 -15.38
CA GLY A 155 0.12 -10.11 -16.55
C GLY A 155 1.35 -9.27 -16.21
N GLU A 156 1.35 -8.52 -15.11
CA GLU A 156 2.50 -7.71 -14.69
C GLU A 156 3.61 -8.57 -14.05
N PHE A 157 3.26 -9.70 -13.43
CA PHE A 157 4.25 -10.61 -12.83
C PHE A 157 5.00 -11.46 -13.86
N SER A 158 4.40 -11.68 -15.03
CA SER A 158 4.93 -12.62 -16.03
C SER A 158 6.36 -12.29 -16.51
N PRO A 159 6.71 -11.02 -16.82
CA PRO A 159 8.09 -10.67 -17.18
C PRO A 159 9.11 -10.96 -16.06
N TYR A 160 8.72 -10.74 -14.81
CA TYR A 160 9.58 -11.03 -13.66
C TYR A 160 9.80 -12.53 -13.44
N GLN A 161 8.75 -13.33 -13.60
CA GLN A 161 8.84 -14.79 -13.55
C GLN A 161 9.72 -15.33 -14.68
N ALA A 162 9.60 -14.75 -15.89
CA ALA A 162 10.41 -15.12 -17.04
C ALA A 162 11.90 -14.89 -16.78
N VAL A 163 12.30 -13.71 -16.29
CA VAL A 163 13.72 -13.45 -15.97
C VAL A 163 14.22 -14.32 -14.81
N ALA A 164 13.41 -14.59 -13.80
CA ALA A 164 13.81 -15.48 -12.70
C ALA A 164 14.03 -16.93 -13.15
N ARG A 165 13.18 -17.45 -14.07
CA ARG A 165 13.40 -18.76 -14.70
C ARG A 165 14.63 -18.75 -15.59
N GLN A 166 14.77 -17.72 -16.43
CA GLN A 166 15.94 -17.57 -17.31
C GLN A 166 17.25 -17.53 -16.51
N PHE A 167 17.24 -16.88 -15.33
CA PHE A 167 18.40 -16.89 -14.44
C PHE A 167 18.80 -18.27 -13.97
N THR A 168 17.84 -19.18 -13.78
CA THR A 168 18.14 -20.54 -13.31
C THR A 168 18.97 -21.29 -14.35
N ASN A 169 18.63 -21.14 -15.63
CA ASN A 169 19.39 -21.74 -16.73
C ASN A 169 20.74 -21.03 -16.93
N LEU A 170 20.75 -19.69 -16.89
CA LEU A 170 21.97 -18.90 -16.98
C LEU A 170 22.94 -19.21 -15.82
N ALA A 171 22.42 -19.41 -14.61
CA ALA A 171 23.20 -19.77 -13.43
C ALA A 171 23.91 -21.11 -13.60
N LEU A 172 23.23 -22.12 -14.18
CA LEU A 172 23.83 -23.42 -14.47
C LEU A 172 24.93 -23.28 -15.52
N HIS A 173 24.65 -22.58 -16.62
CA HIS A 173 25.62 -22.31 -17.69
C HIS A 173 26.88 -21.63 -17.15
N ILE A 174 26.72 -20.53 -16.41
CA ILE A 174 27.85 -19.78 -15.85
C ILE A 174 28.61 -20.60 -14.80
N LYS A 175 27.93 -21.42 -13.97
CA LYS A 175 28.63 -22.32 -13.03
C LYS A 175 29.52 -23.32 -13.75
N ASN A 176 29.03 -23.94 -14.82
CA ASN A 176 29.81 -24.89 -15.61
C ASN A 176 31.01 -24.20 -16.27
N PHE A 177 30.80 -22.99 -16.81
CA PHE A 177 31.87 -22.17 -17.35
C PHE A 177 32.95 -21.86 -16.30
N LEU A 178 32.54 -21.38 -15.11
CA LEU A 178 33.45 -21.05 -14.01
C LEU A 178 34.22 -22.28 -13.49
N ALA A 179 33.59 -23.45 -13.42
CA ALA A 179 34.26 -24.69 -13.04
C ALA A 179 35.35 -25.09 -14.06
N ALA A 180 35.05 -24.98 -15.36
CA ALA A 180 36.03 -25.26 -16.41
C ALA A 180 37.20 -24.28 -16.36
N GLU A 181 36.95 -23.00 -16.11
CA GLU A 181 37.99 -22.00 -15.91
C GLU A 181 38.82 -22.25 -14.65
N ALA A 182 38.19 -22.59 -13.52
CA ALA A 182 38.91 -22.91 -12.28
C ALA A 182 39.90 -24.06 -12.51
N ALA A 183 39.50 -25.11 -13.23
CA ALA A 183 40.40 -26.19 -13.61
C ALA A 183 41.54 -25.73 -14.53
N GLY A 184 41.27 -24.79 -15.45
CA GLY A 184 42.29 -24.17 -16.30
C GLY A 184 43.34 -23.40 -15.50
N TRP A 185 42.90 -22.57 -14.55
CA TRP A 185 43.76 -21.83 -13.64
C TRP A 185 44.55 -22.74 -12.69
N GLY A 186 43.95 -23.83 -12.21
CA GLY A 186 44.65 -24.82 -11.39
C GLY A 186 45.78 -25.53 -12.14
N ARG A 187 45.54 -25.91 -13.40
CA ARG A 187 46.61 -26.46 -14.27
C ARG A 187 47.71 -25.44 -14.55
N LEU A 188 47.32 -24.18 -14.79
CA LEU A 188 48.28 -23.10 -15.01
C LEU A 188 49.15 -22.89 -13.78
N ALA A 189 48.58 -22.89 -12.57
CA ALA A 189 49.33 -22.75 -11.32
C ALA A 189 50.37 -23.86 -11.08
N GLN A 190 50.19 -25.03 -11.69
CA GLN A 190 51.11 -26.17 -11.61
C GLN A 190 52.16 -26.18 -12.73
N GLN A 191 52.11 -25.25 -13.69
CA GLN A 191 53.08 -25.23 -14.78
C GLN A 191 54.49 -24.90 -14.28
N PRO A 192 55.51 -25.66 -14.72
CA PRO A 192 56.89 -25.34 -14.39
C PRO A 192 57.29 -23.99 -14.98
N GLY A 193 58.13 -23.24 -14.25
CA GLY A 193 58.65 -21.94 -14.68
C GLY A 193 57.83 -20.72 -14.25
N LEU A 194 56.66 -20.90 -13.60
CA LEU A 194 55.97 -19.78 -12.95
C LEU A 194 56.68 -19.35 -11.66
N THR A 195 56.73 -18.04 -11.42
CA THR A 195 57.20 -17.50 -10.14
C THR A 195 56.16 -17.77 -9.04
N THR A 196 56.59 -17.76 -7.77
CA THR A 196 55.68 -17.93 -6.62
C THR A 196 54.53 -16.92 -6.63
N GLN A 197 54.77 -15.68 -7.05
CA GLN A 197 53.73 -14.65 -7.16
C GLN A 197 52.72 -14.99 -8.28
N GLN A 198 53.19 -15.47 -9.43
CA GLN A 198 52.31 -15.89 -10.52
C GLN A 198 51.45 -17.11 -10.16
N GLN A 199 52.05 -18.08 -9.45
CA GLN A 199 51.30 -19.22 -8.89
C GLN A 199 50.22 -18.75 -7.92
N GLN A 200 50.53 -17.82 -7.01
CA GLN A 200 49.56 -17.25 -6.07
C GLN A 200 48.42 -16.51 -6.78
N VAL A 201 48.70 -15.75 -7.84
CA VAL A 201 47.66 -15.11 -8.66
C VAL A 201 46.76 -16.17 -9.31
N ALA A 202 47.34 -17.20 -9.92
CA ALA A 202 46.57 -18.27 -10.55
C ALA A 202 45.68 -19.03 -9.55
N LEU A 203 46.22 -19.39 -8.38
CA LEU A 203 45.46 -20.02 -7.29
C LEU A 203 44.37 -19.09 -6.71
N SER A 204 44.64 -17.79 -6.62
CA SER A 204 43.66 -16.81 -6.16
C SER A 204 42.48 -16.72 -7.13
N VAL A 205 42.73 -16.64 -8.43
CA VAL A 205 41.69 -16.64 -9.46
C VAL A 205 40.91 -17.96 -9.47
N GLN A 206 41.61 -19.10 -9.38
CA GLN A 206 40.98 -20.41 -9.22
C GLN A 206 40.01 -20.43 -8.02
N SER A 207 40.43 -19.93 -6.86
CA SER A 207 39.60 -19.91 -5.65
C SER A 207 38.33 -19.06 -5.80
N VAL A 208 38.40 -17.96 -6.56
CA VAL A 208 37.25 -17.11 -6.86
C VAL A 208 36.26 -17.83 -7.76
N PHE A 209 36.76 -18.57 -8.75
CA PHE A 209 35.95 -19.31 -9.73
C PHE A 209 35.33 -20.58 -9.16
N ASP A 210 36.06 -21.32 -8.32
CA ASP A 210 35.58 -22.55 -7.70
C ASP A 210 34.72 -22.29 -6.45
N GLY A 211 35.07 -21.27 -5.66
CA GLY A 211 34.44 -20.99 -4.37
C GLY A 211 33.47 -19.81 -4.40
N SER A 212 34.00 -18.61 -4.56
CA SER A 212 33.27 -17.36 -4.26
C SER A 212 32.11 -17.09 -5.21
N LEU A 213 32.33 -17.14 -6.53
CA LEU A 213 31.30 -16.82 -7.51
C LEU A 213 30.17 -17.86 -7.56
N PRO A 214 30.43 -19.18 -7.56
CA PRO A 214 29.37 -20.18 -7.51
C PRO A 214 28.45 -20.05 -6.30
N ARG A 215 28.99 -19.68 -5.12
CA ARG A 215 28.20 -19.40 -3.91
C ARG A 215 27.25 -18.22 -4.09
N VAL A 216 27.73 -17.12 -4.68
CA VAL A 216 26.89 -15.95 -4.99
C VAL A 216 25.78 -16.34 -5.97
N ILE A 217 26.11 -17.07 -7.04
CA ILE A 217 25.14 -17.55 -8.03
C ILE A 217 24.08 -18.43 -7.36
N ALA A 218 24.51 -19.41 -6.55
CA ALA A 218 23.60 -20.32 -5.84
C ALA A 218 22.68 -19.57 -4.86
N ARG A 219 23.18 -18.57 -4.13
CA ARG A 219 22.36 -17.72 -3.26
C ARG A 219 21.30 -16.98 -4.06
N THR A 220 21.68 -16.30 -5.13
CA THR A 220 20.74 -15.56 -5.99
C THR A 220 19.73 -16.49 -6.67
N GLN A 221 20.15 -17.68 -7.10
CA GLN A 221 19.28 -18.71 -7.67
C GLN A 221 18.23 -19.17 -6.66
N ARG A 222 18.61 -19.43 -5.41
CA ARG A 222 17.66 -19.78 -4.32
C ARG A 222 16.66 -18.67 -4.06
N HIS A 223 17.08 -17.40 -4.08
CA HIS A 223 16.15 -16.27 -3.94
C HIS A 223 15.16 -16.19 -5.12
N ALA A 224 15.63 -16.41 -6.35
CA ALA A 224 14.77 -16.45 -7.54
C ALA A 224 13.76 -17.62 -7.47
N GLN A 225 14.21 -18.81 -7.07
CA GLN A 225 13.34 -19.98 -6.89
C GLN A 225 12.32 -19.75 -5.77
N LYS A 226 12.72 -19.22 -4.62
CA LYS A 226 11.79 -18.85 -3.53
C LYS A 226 10.74 -17.84 -4.02
N ALA A 227 11.15 -16.88 -4.84
CA ALA A 227 10.22 -15.92 -5.44
C ALA A 227 9.24 -16.61 -6.41
N LEU A 228 9.68 -17.57 -7.23
CA LEU A 228 8.77 -18.28 -8.13
C LEU A 228 7.65 -19.05 -7.41
N HIS A 229 7.93 -19.56 -6.20
CA HIS A 229 6.96 -20.32 -5.40
C HIS A 229 6.15 -19.46 -4.42
N SER A 230 6.53 -18.21 -4.19
CA SER A 230 5.77 -17.31 -3.30
C SER A 230 4.50 -16.78 -3.98
N ILE A 231 3.43 -16.61 -3.19
CA ILE A 231 2.15 -16.06 -3.65
C ILE A 231 2.35 -14.62 -4.14
N LEU A 232 3.07 -13.81 -3.37
CA LEU A 232 3.40 -12.43 -3.70
C LEU A 232 4.87 -12.14 -3.40
N PRO A 233 5.75 -12.39 -4.37
CA PRO A 233 7.18 -12.14 -4.23
C PRO A 233 7.49 -10.64 -4.31
N ASP A 234 8.51 -10.20 -3.58
CA ASP A 234 9.13 -8.89 -3.75
C ASP A 234 9.98 -8.86 -5.02
N TRP A 235 9.30 -8.84 -6.17
CA TRP A 235 9.93 -8.84 -7.49
C TRP A 235 10.90 -7.68 -7.72
N PRO A 236 10.64 -6.43 -7.28
CA PRO A 236 11.62 -5.34 -7.41
C PRO A 236 12.96 -5.66 -6.73
N ARG A 237 12.93 -6.22 -5.52
CA ARG A 237 14.15 -6.63 -4.82
C ARG A 237 14.83 -7.81 -5.52
N VAL A 238 14.08 -8.82 -5.92
CA VAL A 238 14.60 -10.00 -6.63
C VAL A 238 15.24 -9.59 -7.96
N SER A 239 14.58 -8.77 -8.78
CA SER A 239 15.12 -8.30 -10.05
C SER A 239 16.37 -7.44 -9.88
N LYS A 240 16.41 -6.56 -8.86
CA LYS A 240 17.60 -5.79 -8.52
C LYS A 240 18.78 -6.70 -8.14
N GLN A 241 18.53 -7.73 -7.35
CA GLN A 241 19.55 -8.71 -6.97
C GLN A 241 20.05 -9.50 -8.19
N LEU A 242 19.16 -9.96 -9.06
CA LEU A 242 19.51 -10.66 -10.30
C LEU A 242 20.38 -9.78 -11.22
N ALA A 243 20.00 -8.52 -11.41
CA ALA A 243 20.76 -7.56 -12.21
C ALA A 243 22.12 -7.22 -11.59
N ALA A 244 22.20 -7.11 -10.26
CA ALA A 244 23.45 -6.88 -9.54
C ALA A 244 24.41 -8.06 -9.65
N THR A 245 23.92 -9.30 -9.49
CA THR A 245 24.71 -10.51 -9.70
C THR A 245 25.21 -10.59 -11.14
N ALA A 246 24.34 -10.36 -12.14
CA ALA A 246 24.75 -10.35 -13.54
C ALA A 246 25.82 -9.29 -13.85
N LYS A 247 25.67 -8.08 -13.29
CA LYS A 247 26.68 -7.00 -13.41
C LYS A 247 28.02 -7.42 -12.80
N MET A 248 28.01 -7.93 -11.57
CA MET A 248 29.23 -8.37 -10.87
C MET A 248 29.98 -9.44 -11.66
N LEU A 249 29.27 -10.47 -12.12
CA LEU A 249 29.86 -11.56 -12.92
C LEU A 249 30.47 -11.00 -14.22
N ALA A 250 29.73 -10.14 -14.93
CA ALA A 250 30.24 -9.53 -16.16
C ALA A 250 31.48 -8.67 -15.91
N SER A 251 31.52 -7.92 -14.81
CA SER A 251 32.69 -7.10 -14.43
C SER A 251 33.91 -7.95 -14.08
N ASN A 252 33.74 -9.04 -13.34
CA ASN A 252 34.85 -9.94 -13.00
C ASN A 252 35.43 -10.62 -14.26
N LEU A 253 34.57 -11.05 -15.18
CA LEU A 253 35.01 -11.63 -16.46
C LEU A 253 35.66 -10.57 -17.37
N ASP A 254 35.16 -9.33 -17.38
CA ASP A 254 35.73 -8.23 -18.16
C ASP A 254 37.15 -7.86 -17.69
N ALA A 255 37.38 -7.84 -16.38
CA ALA A 255 38.70 -7.63 -15.79
C ALA A 255 39.70 -8.72 -16.23
N LEU A 256 39.28 -9.98 -16.27
CA LEU A 256 40.12 -11.10 -16.72
C LEU A 256 40.31 -11.13 -18.24
N SER A 257 39.39 -10.53 -19.02
CA SER A 257 39.55 -10.44 -20.47
C SER A 257 40.63 -9.45 -20.93
N LYS A 258 41.14 -8.64 -20.00
CA LYS A 258 42.12 -7.57 -20.23
C LYS A 258 43.35 -7.81 -19.34
N PRO A 259 44.38 -8.54 -19.82
CA PRO A 259 45.56 -8.87 -19.03
C PRO A 259 46.18 -7.64 -18.32
N ASP A 260 46.33 -6.53 -19.05
CA ASP A 260 46.91 -5.29 -18.53
C ASP A 260 46.11 -4.71 -17.33
N ALA A 261 44.78 -4.86 -17.34
CA ALA A 261 43.94 -4.40 -16.23
C ALA A 261 44.12 -5.28 -14.98
N LEU A 262 44.37 -6.58 -15.17
CA LEU A 262 44.63 -7.51 -14.08
C LEU A 262 46.01 -7.23 -13.46
N GLU A 263 47.03 -6.93 -14.28
CA GLU A 263 48.35 -6.49 -13.80
C GLU A 263 48.23 -5.24 -12.93
N GLN A 264 47.50 -4.23 -13.40
CA GLN A 264 47.27 -2.99 -12.65
C GLN A 264 46.53 -3.23 -11.32
N THR A 265 45.55 -4.14 -11.30
CA THR A 265 44.74 -4.39 -10.09
C THR A 265 45.49 -5.22 -9.06
N THR A 266 46.36 -6.13 -9.52
CA THR A 266 47.10 -7.06 -8.64
C THR A 266 48.47 -6.54 -8.25
N ASN A 267 49.02 -5.56 -8.99
CA ASN A 267 50.42 -5.12 -8.89
C ASN A 267 51.42 -6.28 -9.07
N VAL A 268 51.06 -7.27 -9.90
CA VAL A 268 51.88 -8.44 -10.22
C VAL A 268 52.03 -8.53 -11.74
N GLN A 269 53.27 -8.69 -12.23
CA GLN A 269 53.52 -9.01 -13.63
C GLN A 269 53.07 -10.45 -13.92
N LEU A 270 52.08 -10.62 -14.81
CA LEU A 270 51.45 -11.92 -15.06
C LEU A 270 52.40 -12.93 -15.73
N GLY A 271 53.42 -12.44 -16.43
CA GLY A 271 54.36 -13.25 -17.19
C GLY A 271 53.73 -13.86 -18.46
N PRO A 272 54.54 -14.52 -19.31
CA PRO A 272 54.09 -14.98 -20.63
C PRO A 272 53.01 -16.06 -20.56
N ALA A 273 53.11 -17.01 -19.62
CA ALA A 273 52.19 -18.14 -19.52
C ALA A 273 50.75 -17.70 -19.15
N ILE A 274 50.59 -16.85 -18.12
CA ILE A 274 49.27 -16.32 -17.73
C ILE A 274 48.71 -15.40 -18.82
N THR A 275 49.57 -14.56 -19.42
CA THR A 275 49.15 -13.67 -20.52
C THR A 275 48.64 -14.47 -21.72
N ALA A 276 49.37 -15.53 -22.11
CA ALA A 276 48.96 -16.41 -23.20
C ALA A 276 47.64 -17.13 -22.88
N TYR A 277 47.49 -17.63 -21.66
CA TYR A 277 46.23 -18.24 -21.20
C TYR A 277 45.06 -17.26 -21.33
N LEU A 278 45.18 -16.04 -20.78
CA LEU A 278 44.13 -15.03 -20.82
C LEU A 278 43.75 -14.64 -22.26
N LYS A 279 44.75 -14.38 -23.12
CA LYS A 279 44.54 -14.07 -24.55
C LYS A 279 43.78 -15.19 -25.27
N GLY A 280 44.12 -16.44 -24.99
CA GLY A 280 43.40 -17.61 -25.54
C GLY A 280 41.94 -17.72 -25.05
N ARG A 281 41.60 -17.12 -23.91
CA ARG A 281 40.24 -17.15 -23.34
C ARG A 281 39.42 -15.88 -23.59
N THR A 282 40.01 -14.80 -24.14
CA THR A 282 39.33 -13.51 -24.36
C THR A 282 38.01 -13.65 -25.11
N ALA A 283 37.97 -14.44 -26.19
CA ALA A 283 36.74 -14.65 -26.97
C ALA A 283 35.66 -15.39 -26.17
N ALA A 284 36.05 -16.36 -25.34
CA ALA A 284 35.11 -17.08 -24.47
C ALA A 284 34.55 -16.15 -23.39
N TYR A 285 35.40 -15.36 -22.71
CA TYR A 285 34.94 -14.34 -21.76
C TYR A 285 34.01 -13.32 -22.42
N GLY A 286 34.33 -12.86 -23.63
CA GLY A 286 33.49 -11.92 -24.38
C GLY A 286 32.06 -12.44 -24.61
N LYS A 287 31.91 -13.72 -24.96
CA LYS A 287 30.60 -14.38 -25.13
C LYS A 287 29.80 -14.37 -23.82
N GLU A 288 30.41 -14.77 -22.70
CA GLU A 288 29.74 -14.82 -21.41
C GLU A 288 29.37 -13.42 -20.88
N ILE A 289 30.26 -12.44 -21.07
CA ILE A 289 30.01 -11.03 -20.74
C ILE A 289 28.80 -10.51 -21.53
N ALA A 290 28.72 -10.81 -22.84
CA ALA A 290 27.60 -10.40 -23.68
C ALA A 290 26.27 -11.02 -23.20
N LEU A 291 26.26 -12.31 -22.85
CA LEU A 291 25.09 -12.98 -22.28
C LEU A 291 24.62 -12.33 -20.98
N LEU A 292 25.54 -12.05 -20.05
CA LEU A 292 25.24 -11.40 -18.77
C LEU A 292 24.74 -9.95 -18.94
N LYS A 293 25.35 -9.19 -19.86
CA LYS A 293 24.91 -7.82 -20.20
C LYS A 293 23.52 -7.82 -20.84
N ALA A 294 23.25 -8.73 -21.79
CA ALA A 294 21.93 -8.88 -22.41
C ALA A 294 20.86 -9.28 -21.38
N TYR A 295 21.17 -10.22 -20.48
CA TYR A 295 20.27 -10.59 -19.39
C TYR A 295 19.98 -9.42 -18.44
N ARG A 296 21.01 -8.67 -18.04
CA ARG A 296 20.83 -7.46 -17.22
C ARG A 296 19.96 -6.42 -17.92
N HIS A 297 20.18 -6.18 -19.21
CA HIS A 297 19.39 -5.25 -20.00
C HIS A 297 17.90 -5.64 -20.04
N LYS A 298 17.60 -6.93 -20.21
CA LYS A 298 16.25 -7.48 -20.12
C LYS A 298 15.59 -7.18 -18.78
N ILE A 299 16.33 -7.27 -17.66
CA ILE A 299 15.77 -6.92 -16.34
C ILE A 299 15.48 -5.42 -16.22
N THR A 300 16.42 -4.57 -16.63
CA THR A 300 16.30 -3.11 -16.46
C THR A 300 15.22 -2.47 -17.32
N THR A 301 14.76 -3.18 -18.36
CA THR A 301 13.67 -2.75 -19.25
C THR A 301 12.29 -3.19 -18.76
N ILE A 302 12.20 -4.04 -17.71
CA ILE A 302 10.92 -4.43 -17.13
C ILE A 302 10.28 -3.21 -16.46
N LYS A 303 9.02 -2.94 -16.83
CA LYS A 303 8.22 -1.87 -16.22
C LYS A 303 8.07 -2.13 -14.71
N PRO A 304 8.24 -1.11 -13.85
CA PRO A 304 8.04 -1.27 -12.41
C PRO A 304 6.68 -1.88 -12.08
N LEU A 305 6.70 -2.92 -11.26
CA LEU A 305 5.52 -3.64 -10.82
C LEU A 305 4.62 -2.75 -9.96
N ARG A 306 3.38 -2.49 -10.41
CA ARG A 306 2.43 -1.69 -9.61
C ARG A 306 2.00 -2.42 -8.36
N ALA A 307 1.80 -3.74 -8.47
CA ALA A 307 1.45 -4.59 -7.33
C ALA A 307 2.48 -4.50 -6.19
N GLY A 308 3.78 -4.42 -6.50
CA GLY A 308 4.82 -4.31 -5.47
C GLY A 308 4.69 -3.04 -4.61
N ALA A 309 4.42 -1.89 -5.24
CA ALA A 309 4.18 -0.64 -4.53
C ALA A 309 2.93 -0.72 -3.65
N ILE A 310 1.85 -1.31 -4.17
CA ILE A 310 0.60 -1.50 -3.41
C ILE A 310 0.85 -2.36 -2.17
N LEU A 311 1.56 -3.48 -2.31
CA LEU A 311 1.84 -4.38 -1.19
C LEU A 311 2.71 -3.77 -0.11
N HIS A 312 3.67 -2.92 -0.50
CA HIS A 312 4.48 -2.16 0.45
C HIS A 312 3.64 -1.09 1.18
N GLU A 313 2.61 -0.55 0.54
CA GLU A 313 1.67 0.39 1.17
C GLU A 313 0.64 -0.32 2.08
N LEU A 314 0.40 -1.63 1.92
CA LEU A 314 -0.55 -2.38 2.75
C LEU A 314 -0.04 -2.53 4.19
N THR A 315 -0.58 -1.72 5.08
CA THR A 315 -0.39 -1.80 6.53
C THR A 315 -1.66 -2.29 7.24
N PRO A 316 -1.57 -2.82 8.48
CA PRO A 316 -2.75 -3.21 9.25
C PRO A 316 -3.73 -2.07 9.52
N ASP A 317 -3.29 -0.81 9.49
CA ASP A 317 -4.14 0.38 9.71
C ASP A 317 -4.59 1.03 8.41
N SER A 318 -4.89 0.24 7.37
CA SER A 318 -5.23 0.77 6.05
C SER A 318 -6.57 0.28 5.50
N LEU A 319 -7.11 1.03 4.55
CA LEU A 319 -8.27 0.66 3.75
C LEU A 319 -7.83 0.50 2.29
N LEU A 320 -8.03 -0.68 1.73
CA LEU A 320 -7.73 -0.93 0.32
C LEU A 320 -9.00 -0.75 -0.52
N VAL A 321 -8.95 0.14 -1.51
CA VAL A 321 -9.98 0.30 -2.53
C VAL A 321 -9.53 -0.49 -3.77
N MET A 322 -10.31 -1.49 -4.17
CA MET A 322 -10.01 -2.35 -5.32
C MET A 322 -11.02 -2.18 -6.44
N GLY A 323 -10.62 -1.49 -7.51
CA GLY A 323 -11.39 -1.44 -8.75
C GLY A 323 -10.96 -2.53 -9.75
N PRO A 324 -11.59 -2.60 -10.94
CA PRO A 324 -11.31 -3.64 -11.93
C PRO A 324 -9.86 -3.72 -12.40
N LYS A 325 -9.22 -2.56 -12.62
CA LYS A 325 -7.85 -2.44 -13.18
C LYS A 325 -6.86 -1.72 -12.25
N LYS A 326 -7.34 -1.16 -11.15
CA LYS A 326 -6.56 -0.29 -10.26
C LYS A 326 -6.82 -0.69 -8.82
N LEU A 327 -5.79 -0.62 -7.99
CA LEU A 327 -5.89 -0.70 -6.54
C LEU A 327 -5.37 0.60 -5.95
N LYS A 328 -5.94 1.02 -4.83
CA LYS A 328 -5.46 2.17 -4.08
C LYS A 328 -5.49 1.85 -2.58
N VAL A 329 -4.33 1.92 -1.94
CA VAL A 329 -4.25 1.87 -0.48
C VAL A 329 -4.52 3.26 0.08
N LEU A 330 -5.38 3.31 1.09
CA LEU A 330 -5.65 4.47 1.92
C LEU A 330 -5.06 4.18 3.31
N PRO A 331 -3.83 4.64 3.59
CA PRO A 331 -3.20 4.42 4.89
C PRO A 331 -3.93 5.20 6.00
N GLY A 332 -3.74 4.80 7.25
CA GLY A 332 -4.47 5.34 8.40
C GLY A 332 -4.41 6.86 8.51
N TYR A 333 -3.23 7.46 8.29
CA TYR A 333 -3.06 8.92 8.30
C TYR A 333 -3.86 9.68 7.21
N SER A 334 -4.35 8.99 6.17
CA SER A 334 -5.21 9.58 5.15
C SER A 334 -6.69 9.55 5.55
N LEU A 335 -7.06 8.56 6.38
CA LEU A 335 -8.39 8.34 6.93
C LEU A 335 -8.58 9.12 8.24
N PHE A 336 -7.51 9.35 8.99
CA PHE A 336 -7.50 9.99 10.30
C PHE A 336 -6.47 11.12 10.27
N LYS A 337 -6.93 12.37 10.13
CA LYS A 337 -6.07 13.54 10.10
C LYS A 337 -5.83 14.04 11.52
N PRO A 338 -4.59 14.37 11.92
CA PRO A 338 -4.37 15.04 13.19
C PRO A 338 -5.07 16.40 13.15
N ARG A 339 -5.89 16.67 14.16
CA ARG A 339 -6.32 18.02 14.53
C ARG A 339 -5.16 18.64 15.29
N SER A 340 -4.80 19.89 14.97
CA SER A 340 -3.90 20.66 15.81
C SER A 340 -4.53 20.75 17.20
N ALA A 341 -4.00 19.98 18.14
CA ALA A 341 -4.40 20.07 19.53
C ALA A 341 -3.77 21.35 20.11
N GLY A 342 -4.49 22.02 21.01
CA GLY A 342 -3.88 23.07 21.84
C GLY A 342 -2.74 22.48 22.69
N LEU A 343 -1.83 23.34 23.17
CA LEU A 343 -0.74 22.94 24.06
C LEU A 343 -1.28 22.08 25.21
N GLY A 344 -0.77 20.85 25.35
CA GLY A 344 -1.09 19.94 26.46
C GLY A 344 -2.14 18.86 26.17
N GLN A 345 -2.85 18.88 25.05
CA GLN A 345 -3.73 17.77 24.65
C GLN A 345 -3.01 16.87 23.62
N GLY A 346 -3.05 15.55 23.84
CA GLY A 346 -2.54 14.58 22.87
C GLY A 346 -3.19 14.76 21.48
N PRO A 347 -2.59 14.23 20.41
CA PRO A 347 -3.10 14.40 19.05
C PRO A 347 -4.52 13.85 18.93
N GLN A 348 -5.50 14.74 18.72
CA GLN A 348 -6.85 14.32 18.39
C GLN A 348 -6.92 14.02 16.90
N TYR A 349 -7.53 12.89 16.52
CA TYR A 349 -7.67 12.53 15.11
C TYR A 349 -9.10 12.79 14.62
N VAL A 350 -9.24 13.56 13.54
CA VAL A 350 -10.51 13.77 12.84
C VAL A 350 -10.65 12.72 11.75
N PHE A 351 -11.78 12.04 11.75
CA PHE A 351 -12.10 11.08 10.70
C PHE A 351 -12.38 11.80 9.37
N ASN A 352 -11.58 11.47 8.37
CA ASN A 352 -11.61 11.98 7.00
C ASN A 352 -11.84 10.85 5.98
N GLY A 353 -12.38 9.71 6.44
CA GLY A 353 -12.51 8.49 5.64
C GLY A 353 -13.36 8.69 4.38
N GLU A 354 -14.48 9.40 4.47
CA GLU A 354 -15.36 9.64 3.32
C GLU A 354 -14.63 10.39 2.19
N GLN A 355 -13.91 11.46 2.50
CA GLN A 355 -13.14 12.22 1.51
C GLN A 355 -12.06 11.35 0.87
N ALA A 356 -11.35 10.54 1.66
CA ALA A 356 -10.29 9.66 1.18
C ALA A 356 -10.83 8.57 0.25
N VAL A 357 -11.93 7.91 0.62
CA VAL A 357 -12.60 6.88 -0.19
C VAL A 357 -13.13 7.49 -1.48
N ASN A 358 -13.81 8.63 -1.42
CA ASN A 358 -14.28 9.34 -2.62
C ASN A 358 -13.16 9.64 -3.61
N SER A 359 -12.03 10.10 -3.09
CA SER A 359 -10.87 10.44 -3.91
C SER A 359 -10.30 9.21 -4.61
N ALA A 360 -10.23 8.07 -3.91
CA ALA A 360 -9.84 6.79 -4.49
C ALA A 360 -10.86 6.30 -5.54
N LEU A 361 -12.16 6.33 -5.22
CA LEU A 361 -13.24 5.93 -6.13
C LEU A 361 -13.24 6.76 -7.42
N LEU A 362 -13.07 8.08 -7.29
CA LEU A 362 -12.98 8.98 -8.43
C LEU A 362 -11.83 8.55 -9.37
N GLY A 363 -10.69 8.17 -8.81
CA GLY A 363 -9.57 7.65 -9.59
C GLY A 363 -9.78 6.27 -10.22
N MET A 364 -10.72 5.47 -9.70
CA MET A 364 -11.15 4.20 -10.29
C MET A 364 -12.07 4.42 -11.50
N ILE A 365 -12.98 5.40 -11.42
CA ILE A 365 -14.00 5.62 -12.45
C ILE A 365 -13.54 6.52 -13.59
N GLN A 366 -12.70 7.52 -13.32
CA GLN A 366 -12.23 8.45 -14.33
C GLN A 366 -11.33 7.76 -15.36
N LYS A 367 -11.69 7.89 -16.65
CA LYS A 367 -10.85 7.44 -17.77
C LYS A 367 -9.55 8.25 -17.86
N HIS A 368 -9.67 9.58 -17.69
CA HIS A 368 -8.56 10.52 -17.73
C HIS A 368 -8.43 11.24 -16.39
N ARG A 369 -7.19 11.41 -15.92
CA ARG A 369 -6.91 12.21 -14.72
C ARG A 369 -7.06 13.68 -15.08
N THR A 370 -7.84 14.42 -14.30
CA THR A 370 -7.91 15.88 -14.37
C THR A 370 -6.51 16.46 -14.16
N LYS A 371 -6.12 17.39 -15.03
CA LYS A 371 -4.84 18.09 -14.94
C LYS A 371 -5.03 19.36 -14.11
N VAL A 372 -4.11 19.62 -13.19
CA VAL A 372 -4.02 20.90 -12.47
C VAL A 372 -2.68 21.51 -12.83
N VAL A 373 -2.69 22.74 -13.32
CA VAL A 373 -1.47 23.46 -13.73
C VAL A 373 -1.29 24.65 -12.82
N PHE A 374 -0.18 24.66 -12.08
CA PHE A 374 0.26 25.83 -11.32
C PHE A 374 1.02 26.75 -12.27
N VAL A 375 0.46 27.94 -12.52
CA VAL A 375 1.02 28.93 -13.42
C VAL A 375 1.72 30.00 -12.60
N SER A 376 3.01 30.21 -12.87
CA SER A 376 3.81 31.29 -12.28
C SER A 376 4.34 32.20 -13.38
N ILE A 377 4.30 33.52 -13.18
CA ILE A 377 4.95 34.47 -14.09
C ILE A 377 6.49 34.48 -13.94
N SER A 378 7.01 33.96 -12.83
CA SER A 378 8.45 33.83 -12.55
C SER A 378 8.89 32.36 -12.53
N PRO A 379 10.17 32.06 -12.81
CA PRO A 379 10.71 30.69 -12.78
C PRO A 379 10.87 30.10 -11.36
N THR A 380 9.98 30.48 -10.44
CA THR A 380 9.97 29.99 -9.07
C THR A 380 9.36 28.59 -9.01
N ASN A 381 9.99 27.69 -8.26
CA ASN A 381 9.44 26.36 -8.04
C ASN A 381 8.25 26.42 -7.06
N LEU A 382 7.03 26.41 -7.60
CA LEU A 382 5.80 26.50 -6.84
C LEU A 382 5.46 25.20 -6.10
N ILE A 383 5.71 24.06 -6.73
CA ILE A 383 5.24 22.75 -6.27
C ILE A 383 6.36 21.77 -5.86
N SER A 384 7.62 22.17 -5.98
CA SER A 384 8.76 21.38 -5.48
C SER A 384 8.77 21.35 -3.96
N THR A 385 9.61 20.50 -3.36
CA THR A 385 9.88 20.54 -1.92
C THR A 385 10.28 21.96 -1.50
N GLY A 386 9.62 22.51 -0.48
CA GLY A 386 9.81 23.89 -0.02
C GLY A 386 8.99 24.96 -0.75
N GLY A 387 8.36 24.64 -1.89
CA GLY A 387 7.54 25.59 -2.63
C GLY A 387 6.22 25.95 -1.92
N PRO A 388 5.66 27.15 -2.17
CA PRO A 388 4.46 27.65 -1.49
C PRO A 388 3.23 26.77 -1.69
N PHE A 389 3.15 26.05 -2.81
CA PHE A 389 2.04 25.15 -3.14
C PHE A 389 2.42 23.67 -3.05
N SER A 390 3.59 23.33 -2.50
CA SER A 390 4.07 21.94 -2.40
C SER A 390 3.09 21.02 -1.69
N ARG A 391 2.49 21.47 -0.58
CA ARG A 391 1.49 20.72 0.20
C ARG A 391 0.19 20.48 -0.60
N ILE A 392 -0.32 21.52 -1.26
CA ILE A 392 -1.53 21.44 -2.10
C ILE A 392 -1.27 20.54 -3.30
N ALA A 393 -0.14 20.70 -3.98
CA ALA A 393 0.27 19.85 -5.10
C ALA A 393 0.40 18.37 -4.67
N ALA A 394 0.99 18.09 -3.51
CA ALA A 394 1.05 16.74 -2.96
C ALA A 394 -0.35 16.19 -2.64
N GLN A 395 -1.25 17.00 -2.08
CA GLN A 395 -2.65 16.62 -1.81
C GLN A 395 -3.45 16.35 -3.10
N LEU A 396 -3.26 17.17 -4.15
CA LEU A 396 -3.85 16.97 -5.48
C LEU A 396 -3.32 15.71 -6.15
N LYS A 397 -1.99 15.48 -6.12
CA LYS A 397 -1.38 14.24 -6.63
C LYS A 397 -1.93 13.00 -5.91
N ARG A 398 -2.06 13.06 -4.58
CA ARG A 398 -2.71 12.01 -3.76
C ARG A 398 -4.18 11.83 -4.12
N SER A 399 -4.86 12.92 -4.48
CA SER A 399 -6.24 12.91 -4.96
C SER A 399 -6.39 12.57 -6.45
N ASN A 400 -5.40 11.89 -7.03
CA ASN A 400 -5.40 11.41 -8.40
C ASN A 400 -5.44 12.50 -9.50
N PHE A 401 -5.10 13.76 -9.19
CA PHE A 401 -4.89 14.80 -10.21
C PHE A 401 -3.50 14.70 -10.84
N LYS A 402 -3.37 15.00 -12.12
CA LYS A 402 -2.06 15.21 -12.77
C LYS A 402 -1.64 16.65 -12.51
N VAL A 403 -0.67 16.87 -11.64
CA VAL A 403 -0.23 18.21 -11.27
C VAL A 403 1.00 18.60 -12.06
N PHE A 404 0.94 19.73 -12.74
CA PHE A 404 2.02 20.34 -13.50
C PHE A 404 2.33 21.72 -12.96
N GLN A 405 3.53 22.20 -13.23
CA GLN A 405 3.91 23.60 -13.10
C GLN A 405 4.28 24.11 -14.48
N TRP A 406 3.90 25.34 -14.79
CA TRP A 406 4.28 26.01 -16.02
C TRP A 406 4.59 27.48 -15.73
N SER A 407 5.57 28.04 -16.45
CA SER A 407 5.91 29.45 -16.42
C SER A 407 6.23 29.92 -17.84
N PRO A 408 5.82 31.15 -18.23
CA PRO A 408 6.23 31.75 -19.49
C PRO A 408 7.71 32.17 -19.48
N THR A 409 8.38 32.15 -18.32
CA THR A 409 9.80 32.46 -18.18
C THR A 409 10.58 31.17 -17.89
N PRO A 410 11.60 30.81 -18.68
CA PRO A 410 12.34 29.58 -18.46
C PRO A 410 13.19 29.67 -17.18
N VAL A 411 13.37 28.55 -16.48
CA VAL A 411 14.24 28.49 -15.29
C VAL A 411 15.71 28.69 -15.66
N ASN A 412 16.09 28.23 -16.86
CA ASN A 412 17.40 28.47 -17.44
C ASN A 412 17.23 29.20 -18.78
N PRO A 413 17.74 30.44 -18.94
CA PRO A 413 17.66 31.19 -20.20
C PRO A 413 18.26 30.45 -21.41
N GLN A 414 19.21 29.53 -21.18
CA GLN A 414 19.86 28.76 -22.25
C GLN A 414 18.98 27.63 -22.82
N GLN A 415 17.88 27.25 -22.16
CA GLN A 415 16.99 26.17 -22.62
C GLN A 415 15.96 26.61 -23.68
N GLY A 416 16.05 27.87 -24.16
CA GLY A 416 15.11 28.44 -25.11
C GLY A 416 13.79 28.87 -24.46
N PRO A 417 12.87 29.46 -25.24
CA PRO A 417 11.56 29.86 -24.75
C PRO A 417 10.79 28.63 -24.23
N PRO A 418 10.04 28.75 -23.11
CA PRO A 418 9.28 27.63 -22.61
C PRO A 418 8.24 27.21 -23.63
N GLY A 419 8.05 25.90 -23.77
CA GLY A 419 6.99 25.35 -24.60
C GLY A 419 5.61 25.90 -24.19
N PRO A 420 4.61 25.84 -25.10
CA PRO A 420 3.28 26.37 -24.85
C PRO A 420 2.67 25.79 -23.56
N PRO A 421 1.80 26.54 -22.87
CA PRO A 421 1.13 26.02 -21.68
C PRO A 421 0.40 24.71 -22.02
N PRO A 422 0.30 23.76 -21.08
CA PRO A 422 -0.42 22.52 -21.32
C PRO A 422 -1.81 22.84 -21.88
N ALA A 423 -2.13 22.31 -23.07
CA ALA A 423 -3.34 22.67 -23.82
C ALA A 423 -4.57 22.72 -22.91
N ILE A 424 -5.23 23.88 -22.88
CA ILE A 424 -6.45 24.14 -22.12
C ILE A 424 -7.57 23.36 -22.81
N GLY A 425 -7.79 22.12 -22.37
CA GLY A 425 -8.87 21.26 -22.82
C GLY A 425 -9.79 20.86 -21.67
N GLN A 426 -10.80 20.03 -21.97
CA GLN A 426 -11.69 19.49 -20.94
C GLN A 426 -10.87 18.82 -19.81
N GLY A 427 -11.03 19.32 -18.59
CA GLY A 427 -10.38 18.78 -17.40
C GLY A 427 -9.00 19.38 -17.07
N VAL A 428 -8.72 20.61 -17.49
CA VAL A 428 -7.58 21.41 -16.99
C VAL A 428 -8.10 22.47 -16.00
N ILE A 429 -7.50 22.53 -14.81
CA ILE A 429 -7.71 23.60 -13.83
C ILE A 429 -6.41 24.38 -13.72
N SER A 430 -6.45 25.68 -14.01
CA SER A 430 -5.28 26.57 -13.90
C SER A 430 -5.33 27.30 -12.56
N VAL A 431 -4.25 27.22 -11.78
CA VAL A 431 -4.05 27.96 -10.54
C VAL A 431 -2.98 29.00 -10.80
N VAL A 432 -3.38 30.26 -10.93
CA VAL A 432 -2.46 31.38 -11.19
C VAL A 432 -1.91 31.88 -9.85
N ALA A 433 -0.60 31.74 -9.65
CA ALA A 433 0.09 32.30 -8.51
C ALA A 433 0.56 33.72 -8.85
N VAL A 434 -0.10 34.72 -8.27
CA VAL A 434 0.36 36.11 -8.34
C VAL A 434 1.41 36.29 -7.24
N PRO A 435 2.64 36.74 -7.54
CA PRO A 435 3.63 37.01 -6.51
C PRO A 435 3.07 38.06 -5.57
N LEU A 436 3.00 37.75 -4.28
CA LEU A 436 2.73 38.75 -3.26
C LEU A 436 3.85 39.80 -3.36
N LYS A 437 3.50 41.05 -3.70
CA LYS A 437 4.43 42.17 -3.56
C LYS A 437 5.01 42.06 -2.16
N LYS A 438 6.33 41.95 -2.01
CA LYS A 438 7.00 42.04 -0.70
C LYS A 438 6.50 43.33 -0.08
N GLN A 439 5.60 43.24 0.90
CA GLN A 439 5.28 44.37 1.74
C GLN A 439 6.56 44.62 2.52
N THR A 440 7.28 45.67 2.12
CA THR A 440 8.41 46.18 2.89
C THR A 440 7.82 46.63 4.22
N ILE A 441 7.86 45.75 5.21
CA ILE A 441 7.56 46.13 6.59
C ILE A 441 8.69 47.11 6.94
N ARG A 442 8.40 48.41 6.86
CA ARG A 442 9.25 49.41 7.48
C ARG A 442 9.19 49.09 8.98
N SER A 443 10.29 48.58 9.52
CA SER A 443 10.47 48.53 10.96
C SER A 443 10.29 49.94 11.51
N PRO A 444 9.51 50.13 12.60
CA PRO A 444 9.37 51.43 13.24
C PRO A 444 10.70 51.96 13.75
#